data_AF-W7ADQ7-F1
#
_entry.id   AF-W7ADQ7-F1
#
_cell.length_a   1.000
_cell.length_b   1.000
_cell.length_c   1.000
_cell.angle_alpha   90.00
_cell.angle_beta   90.00
_cell.angle_gamma   90.00
#
_symmetry.space_group_name_H-M   'P 1'
#
loop_
_entity.id
_entity.type
_entity.pdbx_description
1 polymer ?
#
loop_
_entity_poly.entity_id
_entity_poly.type
_entity_poly.pdbx_seq_one_letter_code
_entity_poly.pdbx_strand_id
1 'polypeptide(L)'
;MISPRTLLLALLFLYLHSWATEAITLKLLIDGNTYTMLYESKKVKFSDLDILNIMFHSNQVKHCGNSVICYLLKLTSTDIEKMNYVVRHIDISYNRPLKYENVYKIIGGVTSYGVTSMKITLFGVGSAMKAEEEREGAGGERSSDGSDEEDKHTPMLKMNLLHDNEKKKTHRNKQKTIDKFLSQLGDENENITEAINLQNPLLQEIASKKNCINYFSAVYTLVKVDDKGEKSVIDEAFKNEHIPMDVDQLKEAVKVFC
;
A
#
# COMPACT_ATOMS: atom_id res chain seq x y z
N MET A 1 11.57 34.49 -22.18
CA MET A 1 12.44 33.96 -21.11
C MET A 1 11.59 33.75 -19.87
N ILE A 2 11.51 32.53 -19.34
CA ILE A 2 10.71 32.22 -18.14
C ILE A 2 11.49 32.74 -16.92
N SER A 3 10.82 33.44 -16.00
CA SER A 3 11.50 33.96 -14.81
C SER A 3 11.89 32.81 -13.86
N PRO A 4 13.01 32.91 -13.12
CA PRO A 4 13.43 31.88 -12.17
C PRO A 4 12.39 31.57 -11.10
N ARG A 5 11.58 32.56 -10.71
CA ARG A 5 10.48 32.40 -9.73
C ARG A 5 9.33 31.58 -10.31
N THR A 6 9.03 31.78 -11.59
CA THR A 6 7.99 31.03 -12.32
C THR A 6 8.40 29.58 -12.53
N LEU A 7 9.70 29.34 -12.79
CA LEU A 7 10.27 27.99 -12.87
C LEU A 7 10.23 27.27 -11.51
N LEU A 8 10.57 27.97 -10.42
CA LEU A 8 10.53 27.42 -9.06
C LEU A 8 9.10 27.03 -8.67
N LEU A 9 8.12 27.90 -8.91
CA LEU A 9 6.71 27.62 -8.68
C LEU A 9 6.22 26.43 -9.52
N ALA A 10 6.58 26.39 -10.81
CA ALA A 10 6.23 25.26 -11.68
C ALA A 10 6.83 23.93 -11.18
N LEU A 11 8.09 23.93 -10.74
CA LEU A 11 8.72 22.75 -10.14
C LEU A 11 8.05 22.32 -8.84
N LEU A 12 7.63 23.29 -8.01
CA LEU A 12 6.94 23.02 -6.76
C LEU A 12 5.53 22.46 -7.01
N PHE A 13 4.82 22.99 -8.00
CA PHE A 13 3.53 22.45 -8.45
C PHE A 13 3.68 21.06 -9.08
N LEU A 14 4.70 20.82 -9.91
CA LEU A 14 4.98 19.50 -10.48
C LEU A 14 5.35 18.48 -9.40
N TYR A 15 6.13 18.89 -8.40
CA TYR A 15 6.48 18.06 -7.24
C TYR A 15 5.24 17.70 -6.42
N LEU A 16 4.40 18.68 -6.12
CA LEU A 16 3.13 18.47 -5.41
C LEU A 16 2.14 17.61 -6.23
N HIS A 17 2.06 17.80 -7.55
CA HIS A 17 1.24 16.96 -8.43
C HIS A 17 1.74 15.51 -8.45
N SER A 18 3.06 15.29 -8.54
CA SER A 18 3.64 13.94 -8.52
C SER A 18 3.40 13.20 -7.20
N TRP A 19 3.18 13.93 -6.12
CA TRP A 19 2.84 13.37 -4.81
C TRP A 19 1.39 12.90 -4.71
N ALA A 20 0.46 13.56 -5.42
CA ALA A 20 -0.96 13.25 -5.38
C ALA A 20 -1.38 12.10 -6.30
N THR A 21 -0.52 11.70 -7.26
CA THR A 21 -0.84 10.70 -8.28
C THR A 21 -0.62 9.24 -7.86
N GLU A 22 0.07 8.93 -6.74
CA GLU A 22 0.37 7.52 -6.41
C GLU A 22 -0.80 6.77 -5.74
N ALA A 23 -1.64 7.46 -4.97
CA ALA A 23 -2.74 6.85 -4.23
C ALA A 23 -4.05 6.92 -5.03
N ILE A 24 -4.66 5.78 -5.33
CA ILE A 24 -5.93 5.66 -6.06
C ILE A 24 -7.05 5.44 -5.04
N THR A 25 -8.21 6.04 -5.30
CA THR A 25 -9.43 5.76 -4.55
C THR A 25 -10.36 4.91 -5.42
N LEU A 26 -10.67 3.71 -4.96
CA LEU A 26 -11.51 2.75 -5.66
C LEU A 26 -12.92 2.76 -5.04
N LYS A 27 -13.95 2.83 -5.87
CA LYS A 27 -15.33 2.56 -5.44
C LYS A 27 -15.59 1.06 -5.62
N LEU A 28 -15.96 0.37 -4.55
CA LEU A 28 -16.27 -1.07 -4.56
C LEU A 28 -17.76 -1.28 -4.33
N LEU A 29 -18.39 -2.11 -5.15
CA LEU A 29 -19.77 -2.55 -4.94
C LEU A 29 -19.76 -3.90 -4.20
N ILE A 30 -20.27 -3.91 -2.96
CA ILE A 30 -20.34 -5.08 -2.09
C ILE A 30 -21.74 -5.12 -1.47
N ASP A 31 -22.47 -6.21 -1.69
CA ASP A 31 -23.81 -6.45 -1.13
C ASP A 31 -24.81 -5.29 -1.37
N GLY A 32 -24.71 -4.64 -2.53
CA GLY A 32 -25.56 -3.51 -2.93
C GLY A 32 -25.12 -2.13 -2.40
N ASN A 33 -24.09 -2.08 -1.55
CA ASN A 33 -23.51 -0.84 -1.04
C ASN A 33 -22.24 -0.48 -1.81
N THR A 34 -22.00 0.83 -1.98
CA THR A 34 -20.75 1.34 -2.54
C THR A 34 -19.83 1.79 -1.42
N TYR A 35 -18.63 1.21 -1.37
CA TYR A 35 -17.61 1.55 -0.40
C TYR A 35 -16.42 2.22 -1.08
N THR A 36 -15.76 3.12 -0.37
CA THR A 36 -14.60 3.84 -0.87
C THR A 36 -13.33 3.23 -0.29
N MET A 37 -12.46 2.68 -1.13
CA MET A 37 -11.23 1.99 -0.73
C MET A 37 -9.98 2.74 -1.20
N LEU A 38 -9.00 2.89 -0.31
CA LEU A 38 -7.65 3.33 -0.61
C LEU A 38 -6.87 2.20 -1.30
N TYR A 39 -6.21 2.51 -2.40
CA TYR A 39 -5.28 1.60 -3.08
C TYR A 39 -4.03 2.37 -3.54
N GLU A 40 -2.86 2.03 -2.99
CA GLU A 40 -1.60 2.69 -3.37
C GLU A 40 -0.47 1.68 -3.53
N SER A 41 0.24 1.73 -4.66
CA SER A 41 1.40 0.88 -4.91
C SER A 41 2.68 1.58 -4.42
N LYS A 42 3.52 0.85 -3.69
CA LYS A 42 4.79 1.33 -3.14
C LYS A 42 5.92 0.38 -3.48
N LYS A 43 7.13 0.93 -3.63
CA LYS A 43 8.38 0.18 -3.72
C LYS A 43 9.32 0.62 -2.61
N VAL A 44 9.88 -0.34 -1.88
CA VAL A 44 10.88 -0.07 -0.83
C VAL A 44 12.17 0.43 -1.47
N LYS A 45 12.59 1.64 -1.10
CA LYS A 45 13.81 2.29 -1.55
C LYS A 45 14.96 1.99 -0.60
N PHE A 46 16.19 2.22 -1.05
CA PHE A 46 17.37 2.05 -0.20
C PHE A 46 17.31 2.96 1.04
N SER A 47 16.80 4.19 0.89
CA SER A 47 16.58 5.14 1.97
C SER A 47 15.58 4.67 3.04
N ASP A 48 14.79 3.64 2.72
CA ASP A 48 13.74 3.17 3.63
C ASP A 48 14.27 2.12 4.62
N LEU A 49 15.49 1.62 4.39
CA LEU A 49 16.07 0.49 5.11
C LEU A 49 16.83 0.91 6.38
N ASP A 50 16.85 0.03 7.36
CA ASP A 50 17.73 0.10 8.52
C ASP A 50 19.03 -0.69 8.30
N ILE A 51 19.85 -0.77 9.35
CA ILE A 51 21.13 -1.50 9.35
C ILE A 51 20.98 -3.02 9.11
N LEU A 52 19.78 -3.57 9.24
CA LEU A 52 19.47 -4.98 9.00
C LEU A 52 18.97 -5.22 7.57
N ASN A 53 19.01 -4.20 6.71
CA ASN A 53 18.50 -4.24 5.33
C ASN A 53 17.00 -4.57 5.23
N ILE A 54 16.23 -4.24 6.28
CA ILE A 54 14.77 -4.29 6.27
C ILE A 54 14.20 -2.88 6.40
N MET A 55 12.95 -2.70 5.99
CA MET A 55 12.29 -1.41 6.08
C MET A 55 12.20 -0.96 7.53
N PHE A 56 12.75 0.22 7.80
CA PHE A 56 12.70 0.81 9.13
C PHE A 56 11.25 1.12 9.51
N HIS A 57 10.83 0.72 10.72
CA HIS A 57 9.43 0.80 11.16
C HIS A 57 8.82 2.22 11.02
N SER A 58 9.61 3.27 11.27
CA SER A 58 9.15 4.66 11.11
C SER A 58 8.87 5.01 9.64
N ASN A 59 9.58 4.43 8.68
CA ASN A 59 9.29 4.61 7.27
C ASN A 59 7.98 3.91 6.87
N GLN A 60 7.62 2.80 7.52
CA GLN A 60 6.31 2.16 7.30
C GLN A 60 5.17 3.06 7.79
N VAL A 61 5.33 3.66 8.98
CA VAL A 61 4.38 4.66 9.51
C VAL A 61 4.29 5.87 8.58
N LYS A 62 5.41 6.34 8.03
CA LYS A 62 5.44 7.43 7.05
C LYS A 62 4.70 7.07 5.76
N HIS A 63 4.95 5.90 5.18
CA HIS A 63 4.26 5.45 3.97
C HIS A 63 2.75 5.38 4.22
N CYS A 64 2.31 4.76 5.32
CA CYS A 64 0.90 4.69 5.70
C CYS A 64 0.28 6.06 5.95
N GLY A 65 0.98 6.95 6.67
CA GLY A 65 0.51 8.30 6.97
C GLY A 65 0.30 9.12 5.70
N ASN A 66 1.24 9.04 4.75
CA ASN A 66 1.10 9.69 3.45
C ASN A 66 -0.09 9.14 2.66
N SER A 67 -0.28 7.82 2.65
CA SER A 67 -1.45 7.18 2.02
C SER A 67 -2.76 7.68 2.62
N VAL A 68 -2.84 7.77 3.95
CA VAL A 68 -4.02 8.29 4.66
C VAL A 68 -4.31 9.73 4.29
N ILE A 69 -3.28 10.58 4.23
CA ILE A 69 -3.40 11.99 3.82
C ILE A 69 -3.98 12.08 2.41
N CYS A 70 -3.39 11.37 1.45
CA CYS A 70 -3.86 11.38 0.06
C CYS A 70 -5.30 10.86 -0.06
N TYR A 71 -5.64 9.82 0.69
CA TYR A 71 -6.99 9.27 0.71
C TYR A 71 -8.00 10.26 1.27
N LEU A 72 -7.71 10.89 2.41
CA LEU A 72 -8.56 11.93 3.00
C LEU A 72 -8.78 13.10 2.04
N LEU A 73 -7.73 13.57 1.38
CA LEU A 73 -7.84 14.62 0.37
C LEU A 73 -8.78 14.21 -0.77
N LYS A 74 -8.76 12.94 -1.20
CA LYS A 74 -9.69 12.45 -2.22
C LYS A 74 -11.12 12.33 -1.68
N LEU A 75 -11.32 11.89 -0.44
CA LEU A 75 -12.65 11.86 0.20
C LEU A 75 -13.27 13.25 0.34
N THR A 76 -12.46 14.28 0.55
CA THR A 76 -12.93 15.67 0.68
C THR A 76 -13.02 16.41 -0.65
N SER A 77 -12.93 15.71 -1.79
CA SER A 77 -12.93 16.31 -3.13
C SER A 77 -11.85 17.39 -3.28
N THR A 78 -10.66 17.09 -2.75
CA THR A 78 -9.45 17.93 -2.72
C THR A 78 -9.59 19.28 -2.01
N ASP A 79 -10.67 19.46 -1.26
CA ASP A 79 -10.87 20.61 -0.38
C ASP A 79 -10.05 20.43 0.90
N ILE A 80 -8.96 21.18 1.00
CA ILE A 80 -8.02 21.17 2.13
C ILE A 80 -8.69 21.72 3.40
N GLU A 81 -9.63 22.67 3.27
CA GLU A 81 -10.34 23.25 4.42
C GLU A 81 -11.25 22.20 5.09
N LYS A 82 -11.64 21.17 4.34
CA LYS A 82 -12.39 20.01 4.86
C LYS A 82 -11.50 18.91 5.44
N MET A 83 -10.17 19.05 5.38
CA MET A 83 -9.19 18.06 5.82
C MET A 83 -8.69 18.32 7.27
N ASN A 84 -9.51 18.92 8.12
CA ASN A 84 -9.15 19.22 9.50
C ASN A 84 -9.20 17.96 10.38
N TYR A 85 -8.23 17.06 10.21
CA TYR A 85 -8.08 15.84 11.01
C TYR A 85 -6.70 15.78 11.66
N VAL A 86 -6.66 15.42 12.94
CA VAL A 86 -5.44 15.14 13.68
C VAL A 86 -5.34 13.66 14.03
N VAL A 87 -4.14 13.10 13.93
CA VAL A 87 -3.88 11.73 14.35
C VAL A 87 -3.88 11.66 15.87
N ARG A 88 -4.79 10.88 16.45
CA ARG A 88 -4.84 10.64 17.89
C ARG A 88 -4.08 9.37 18.28
N HIS A 89 -4.19 8.33 17.48
CA HIS A 89 -3.61 7.03 17.79
C HIS A 89 -3.30 6.26 16.50
N ILE A 90 -2.19 5.53 16.51
CA ILE A 90 -1.79 4.60 15.46
C ILE A 90 -1.50 3.27 16.15
N ASP A 91 -2.19 2.23 15.72
CA ASP A 91 -1.86 0.85 16.06
C ASP A 91 -1.33 0.17 14.80
N ILE A 92 -0.14 -0.43 14.86
CA ILE A 92 0.48 -1.09 13.71
C ILE A 92 1.08 -2.44 14.14
N SER A 93 0.71 -3.48 13.41
CA SER A 93 1.23 -4.83 13.56
C SER A 93 2.10 -5.20 12.37
N TYR A 94 3.34 -5.60 12.63
CA TYR A 94 4.31 -6.03 11.62
C TYR A 94 4.32 -7.55 11.51
N ASN A 95 3.80 -8.09 10.41
CA ASN A 95 3.67 -9.52 10.18
C ASN A 95 4.89 -10.12 9.49
N ARG A 96 5.47 -9.40 8.52
CA ARG A 96 6.67 -9.80 7.76
C ARG A 96 7.53 -8.59 7.41
N PRO A 97 8.86 -8.74 7.39
CA PRO A 97 9.75 -7.64 7.02
C PRO A 97 9.62 -7.31 5.53
N LEU A 98 9.60 -6.01 5.22
CA LEU A 98 9.77 -5.49 3.87
C LEU A 98 11.26 -5.30 3.59
N LYS A 99 11.75 -5.70 2.42
CA LYS A 99 13.16 -5.61 2.01
C LYS A 99 13.34 -4.71 0.79
N TYR A 100 14.59 -4.38 0.48
CA TYR A 100 14.94 -3.60 -0.71
C TYR A 100 14.25 -4.13 -1.97
N GLU A 101 13.73 -3.21 -2.78
CA GLU A 101 12.99 -3.47 -4.02
C GLU A 101 11.69 -4.26 -3.89
N ASN A 102 11.25 -4.62 -2.68
CA ASN A 102 9.92 -5.19 -2.51
C ASN A 102 8.89 -4.17 -3.01
N VAL A 103 8.02 -4.63 -3.92
CA VAL A 103 6.84 -3.91 -4.35
C VAL A 103 5.67 -4.44 -3.55
N TYR A 104 4.97 -3.54 -2.88
CA TYR A 104 3.83 -3.85 -2.04
C TYR A 104 2.74 -2.79 -2.24
N LYS A 105 1.54 -3.06 -1.75
CA LYS A 105 0.39 -2.17 -1.85
C LYS A 105 -0.09 -1.82 -0.46
N ILE A 106 -0.49 -0.57 -0.28
CA ILE A 106 -1.25 -0.12 0.88
C ILE A 106 -2.70 -0.10 0.44
N ILE A 107 -3.51 -0.96 1.04
CA ILE A 107 -4.94 -1.09 0.76
C ILE A 107 -5.69 -0.82 2.05
N GLY A 108 -6.73 0.00 2.01
CA GLY A 108 -7.45 0.33 3.23
C GLY A 108 -8.76 1.06 3.01
N GLY A 109 -9.40 1.45 4.09
CA GLY A 109 -10.65 2.21 4.02
C GLY A 109 -11.10 2.67 5.39
N VAL A 110 -12.13 3.50 5.40
CA VAL A 110 -12.81 3.87 6.64
C VAL A 110 -13.52 2.64 7.19
N THR A 111 -13.27 2.30 8.46
CA THR A 111 -13.86 1.11 9.10
C THR A 111 -14.79 1.44 10.26
N SER A 112 -14.75 2.67 10.77
CA SER A 112 -15.76 3.15 11.72
C SER A 112 -15.74 4.66 11.86
N TYR A 113 -16.88 5.20 12.28
CA TYR A 113 -17.03 6.58 12.73
C TYR A 113 -17.47 6.61 14.19
N GLY A 114 -16.97 7.61 14.93
CA GLY A 114 -17.58 8.14 16.14
C GLY A 114 -18.23 9.48 15.84
N VAL A 115 -18.52 10.25 16.90
CA VAL A 115 -19.07 11.62 16.75
C VAL A 115 -18.05 12.57 16.12
N THR A 116 -16.81 12.55 16.63
CA THR A 116 -15.72 13.44 16.21
C THR A 116 -14.50 12.67 15.71
N SER A 117 -14.58 11.34 15.60
CA SER A 117 -13.44 10.50 15.25
C SER A 117 -13.76 9.55 14.11
N MET A 118 -12.74 9.15 13.37
CA MET A 118 -12.82 8.17 12.30
C MET A 118 -11.67 7.17 12.45
N LYS A 119 -11.92 5.89 12.17
CA LYS A 119 -10.86 4.89 12.04
C LYS A 119 -10.66 4.52 10.58
N ILE A 120 -9.40 4.53 10.16
CA ILE A 120 -8.97 4.02 8.85
C ILE A 120 -8.09 2.80 9.10
N THR A 121 -8.50 1.67 8.53
CA THR A 121 -7.73 0.42 8.60
C THR A 121 -6.98 0.23 7.29
N LEU A 122 -5.70 -0.12 7.39
CA LEU A 122 -4.79 -0.32 6.27
C LEU A 122 -4.13 -1.70 6.36
N PHE A 123 -3.82 -2.27 5.20
CA PHE A 123 -3.05 -3.49 5.04
C PHE A 123 -1.92 -3.24 4.03
N GLY A 124 -0.70 -3.58 4.42
CA GLY A 124 0.46 -3.60 3.55
C GLY A 124 0.64 -4.98 2.96
N VAL A 125 0.29 -5.17 1.69
CA VAL A 125 0.27 -6.49 1.05
C VAL A 125 1.14 -6.60 -0.18
N GLY A 126 1.80 -7.74 -0.35
CA GLY A 126 2.42 -8.16 -1.60
C GLY A 126 1.62 -9.28 -2.26
N SER A 127 2.03 -9.66 -3.46
CA SER A 127 1.49 -10.81 -4.18
C SER A 127 2.64 -11.72 -4.60
N ALA A 128 2.53 -13.01 -4.28
CA ALA A 128 3.35 -14.07 -4.85
C ALA A 128 2.48 -14.97 -5.75
N MET A 129 3.06 -15.49 -6.83
CA MET A 129 2.39 -16.48 -7.68
C MET A 129 2.38 -17.83 -6.96
N LYS A 130 1.24 -18.52 -6.95
CA LYS A 130 1.12 -19.84 -6.30
C LYS A 130 2.13 -20.88 -6.82
N ALA A 131 2.57 -20.76 -8.07
CA ALA A 131 3.56 -21.65 -8.68
C ALA A 131 5.02 -21.41 -8.21
N GLU A 132 5.31 -20.29 -7.55
CA GLU A 132 6.67 -19.97 -7.07
C GLU A 132 6.95 -20.55 -5.67
N GLU A 133 5.92 -20.77 -4.84
CA GLU A 133 6.07 -21.37 -3.50
C GLU A 133 6.45 -22.86 -3.54
N GLU A 134 6.02 -23.61 -4.56
CA GLU A 134 6.41 -25.03 -4.73
C GLU A 134 7.91 -25.21 -5.04
N ARG A 135 8.59 -24.15 -5.51
CA ARG A 135 10.04 -24.20 -5.81
C ARG A 135 10.91 -23.76 -4.65
N GLU A 136 10.42 -22.88 -3.78
CA GLU A 136 11.15 -22.48 -2.57
C GLU A 136 10.95 -23.47 -1.40
N GLY A 137 9.92 -24.33 -1.45
CA GLY A 137 9.65 -25.36 -0.44
C GLY A 137 10.39 -26.70 -0.60
N ALA A 138 11.17 -26.89 -1.68
CA ALA A 138 11.91 -28.13 -1.96
C ALA A 138 13.40 -28.09 -1.56
N GLY A 139 13.77 -27.18 -0.65
CA GLY A 139 15.13 -27.05 -0.11
C GLY A 139 15.24 -27.61 1.30
N GLY A 140 15.00 -28.92 1.47
CA GLY A 140 15.11 -29.60 2.76
C GLY A 140 15.71 -31.01 2.63
N GLU A 141 16.91 -31.15 3.19
CA GLU A 141 17.55 -32.37 3.69
C GLU A 141 18.01 -33.45 2.69
N ARG A 142 19.33 -33.48 2.45
CA ARG A 142 20.10 -34.74 2.41
C ARG A 142 21.48 -34.54 3.06
N SER A 143 21.71 -35.38 4.06
CA SER A 143 22.84 -35.51 4.95
C SER A 143 23.99 -36.37 4.40
N SER A 144 25.17 -36.20 5.04
CA SER A 144 26.37 -37.06 5.06
C SER A 144 27.25 -37.02 3.80
N ASP A 145 28.59 -36.91 3.85
CA ASP A 145 29.55 -37.40 4.83
C ASP A 145 30.98 -36.83 4.54
N GLY A 146 31.87 -36.77 5.53
CA GLY A 146 33.33 -36.93 5.31
C GLY A 146 34.31 -35.75 5.44
N SER A 147 35.01 -35.74 6.59
CA SER A 147 36.46 -35.49 6.83
C SER A 147 37.12 -34.10 6.75
N ASP A 148 37.50 -33.65 7.96
CA ASP A 148 38.87 -33.35 8.46
C ASP A 148 39.64 -32.03 8.18
N GLU A 149 40.07 -31.48 9.32
CA GLU A 149 41.31 -30.74 9.66
C GLU A 149 41.41 -29.21 9.42
N GLU A 150 41.40 -28.52 10.56
CA GLU A 150 42.18 -27.36 11.03
C GLU A 150 42.72 -26.28 10.06
N ASP A 151 42.40 -25.04 10.45
CA ASP A 151 43.34 -23.96 10.80
C ASP A 151 43.19 -22.62 10.04
N LYS A 152 42.98 -21.57 10.86
CA LYS A 152 43.37 -20.16 10.71
C LYS A 152 42.74 -19.21 9.68
N HIS A 153 42.49 -18.02 10.25
CA HIS A 153 42.36 -16.68 9.67
C HIS A 153 41.02 -16.28 9.04
N THR A 154 40.24 -15.58 9.85
CA THR A 154 39.45 -14.42 9.42
C THR A 154 40.37 -13.46 8.64
N PRO A 155 39.99 -13.11 7.39
CA PRO A 155 39.63 -11.72 7.16
C PRO A 155 38.47 -11.52 6.16
N MET A 156 37.73 -10.44 6.41
CA MET A 156 37.01 -9.61 5.43
C MET A 156 35.83 -10.21 4.67
N LEU A 157 34.63 -9.81 5.10
CA LEU A 157 33.63 -9.09 4.28
C LEU A 157 33.81 -9.25 2.76
N LYS A 158 33.53 -10.45 2.25
CA LYS A 158 33.28 -10.64 0.82
C LYS A 158 31.82 -10.27 0.56
N MET A 159 31.63 -8.98 0.38
CA MET A 159 30.39 -8.36 -0.06
C MET A 159 30.13 -8.85 -1.50
N ASN A 160 29.48 -10.01 -1.63
CA ASN A 160 28.90 -10.48 -2.90
C ASN A 160 27.64 -9.65 -3.18
N LEU A 161 27.83 -8.36 -3.43
CA LEU A 161 26.87 -7.53 -4.14
C LEU A 161 27.17 -7.71 -5.62
N LEU A 162 26.16 -8.08 -6.40
CA LEU A 162 26.17 -8.33 -7.86
C LEU A 162 26.38 -9.80 -8.26
N HIS A 163 25.36 -10.63 -8.05
CA HIS A 163 24.91 -11.62 -9.05
C HIS A 163 23.61 -12.27 -8.58
N ASP A 164 22.47 -11.78 -9.10
CA ASP A 164 21.27 -12.60 -9.38
C ASP A 164 20.11 -11.84 -10.07
N ASN A 165 20.37 -10.72 -10.74
CA ASN A 165 19.32 -9.93 -11.39
C ASN A 165 18.94 -10.40 -12.81
N GLU A 166 19.58 -11.42 -13.37
CA GLU A 166 19.31 -11.86 -14.74
C GLU A 166 18.18 -12.90 -14.86
N LYS A 167 17.86 -13.64 -13.79
CA LYS A 167 16.83 -14.71 -13.86
C LYS A 167 15.38 -14.26 -13.64
N LYS A 168 15.14 -13.04 -13.12
CA LYS A 168 13.77 -12.52 -12.87
C LYS A 168 13.15 -11.74 -14.03
N LYS A 169 13.87 -11.53 -15.14
CA LYS A 169 13.43 -10.63 -16.22
C LYS A 169 12.49 -11.27 -17.25
N THR A 170 12.36 -12.60 -17.28
CA THR A 170 11.78 -13.32 -18.44
C THR A 170 10.30 -13.71 -18.36
N HIS A 171 9.58 -13.46 -17.25
CA HIS A 171 8.15 -13.83 -17.14
C HIS A 171 7.16 -12.65 -17.10
N ARG A 172 7.59 -11.42 -17.39
CA ARG A 172 6.69 -10.23 -17.43
C ARG A 172 5.69 -10.20 -18.59
N ASN A 173 5.76 -11.13 -19.56
CA ASN A 173 4.92 -11.07 -20.76
C ASN A 173 3.72 -12.03 -20.67
N LYS A 174 2.52 -11.42 -20.59
CA LYS A 174 1.16 -11.99 -20.73
C LYS A 174 0.41 -12.42 -19.45
N GLN A 175 0.37 -11.59 -18.41
CA GLN A 175 -0.62 -11.75 -17.34
C GLN A 175 -1.46 -10.48 -17.15
N LYS A 176 -2.79 -10.62 -17.10
CA LYS A 176 -3.71 -9.54 -16.71
C LYS A 176 -3.45 -9.26 -15.23
N THR A 177 -2.64 -8.24 -14.92
CA THR A 177 -2.42 -7.80 -13.54
C THR A 177 -3.59 -6.93 -13.09
N ILE A 178 -3.86 -6.93 -11.78
CA ILE A 178 -4.88 -6.05 -11.20
C ILE A 178 -4.58 -4.58 -11.51
N ASP A 179 -3.30 -4.17 -11.50
CA ASP A 179 -2.90 -2.81 -11.87
C ASP A 179 -3.24 -2.48 -13.33
N LYS A 180 -3.11 -3.45 -14.24
CA LYS A 180 -3.51 -3.27 -15.64
C LYS A 180 -5.02 -3.15 -15.78
N PHE A 181 -5.78 -3.91 -15.00
CA PHE A 181 -7.23 -3.79 -14.94
C PHE A 181 -7.66 -2.42 -14.41
N LEU A 182 -7.05 -1.95 -13.32
CA LEU A 182 -7.31 -0.62 -12.75
C LEU A 182 -6.94 0.50 -13.74
N SER A 183 -5.81 0.40 -14.44
CA SER A 183 -5.41 1.40 -15.45
C SER A 183 -6.37 1.48 -16.65
N GLN A 184 -7.15 0.43 -16.91
CA GLN A 184 -8.17 0.44 -17.96
C GLN A 184 -9.48 1.09 -17.51
N LEU A 185 -9.70 1.22 -16.20
CA LEU A 185 -10.88 1.83 -15.60
C LEU A 185 -10.66 3.28 -15.18
N GLY A 186 -9.40 3.73 -15.10
CA GLY A 186 -9.06 5.10 -14.75
C GLY A 186 -9.30 6.08 -15.91
N ASP A 187 -9.73 7.28 -15.58
CA ASP A 187 -9.72 8.42 -16.51
C ASP A 187 -8.30 9.04 -16.65
N GLU A 188 -8.17 10.14 -17.40
CA GLU A 188 -6.89 10.85 -17.59
C GLU A 188 -6.25 11.33 -16.28
N ASN A 189 -7.00 11.35 -15.17
CA ASN A 189 -6.55 11.74 -13.82
C ASN A 189 -6.44 10.54 -12.86
N GLU A 190 -6.48 9.30 -13.36
CA GLU A 190 -6.47 8.05 -12.59
C GLU A 190 -7.63 7.92 -11.57
N ASN A 191 -8.71 8.67 -11.76
CA ASN A 191 -9.92 8.51 -10.97
C ASN A 191 -10.76 7.39 -11.58
N ILE A 192 -10.90 6.30 -10.83
CA ILE A 192 -11.80 5.20 -11.19
C ILE A 192 -13.19 5.58 -10.66
N THR A 193 -14.00 6.12 -11.56
CA THR A 193 -15.36 6.60 -11.24
C THR A 193 -16.39 5.48 -11.20
N GLU A 194 -16.13 4.39 -11.94
CA GLU A 194 -16.99 3.21 -11.97
C GLU A 194 -16.81 2.35 -10.73
N ALA A 195 -17.93 1.94 -10.13
CA ALA A 195 -17.91 1.03 -9.00
C ALA A 195 -17.48 -0.38 -9.45
N ILE A 196 -16.39 -0.88 -8.88
CA ILE A 196 -15.85 -2.21 -9.15
C ILE A 196 -16.64 -3.24 -8.34
N ASN A 197 -17.32 -4.14 -9.03
CA ASN A 197 -18.02 -5.26 -8.42
C ASN A 197 -17.00 -6.36 -8.04
N LEU A 198 -16.88 -6.68 -6.75
CA LEU A 198 -15.94 -7.71 -6.26
C LEU A 198 -16.27 -9.11 -6.80
N GLN A 199 -17.53 -9.40 -7.12
CA GLN A 199 -17.98 -10.66 -7.70
C GLN A 199 -17.70 -10.76 -9.21
N ASN A 200 -17.00 -9.79 -9.82
CA ASN A 200 -16.59 -9.87 -11.22
C ASN A 200 -15.73 -11.14 -11.45
N PRO A 201 -16.11 -12.05 -12.37
CA PRO A 201 -15.39 -13.29 -12.62
C PRO A 201 -13.91 -13.08 -12.98
N LEU A 202 -13.58 -12.01 -13.69
CA LEU A 202 -12.19 -11.70 -14.07
C LEU A 202 -11.34 -11.32 -12.86
N LEU A 203 -11.90 -10.59 -11.89
CA LEU A 203 -11.20 -10.23 -10.65
C LEU A 203 -10.97 -11.47 -9.79
N GLN A 204 -11.99 -12.31 -9.65
CA GLN A 204 -11.89 -13.57 -8.92
C GLN A 204 -10.87 -14.52 -9.56
N GLU A 205 -10.80 -14.57 -10.90
CA GLU A 205 -9.79 -15.34 -11.61
C GLU A 205 -8.37 -14.82 -11.31
N ILE A 206 -8.15 -13.50 -11.34
CA ILE A 206 -6.85 -12.90 -11.02
C ILE A 206 -6.46 -13.18 -9.57
N ALA A 207 -7.38 -13.02 -8.63
CA ALA A 207 -7.18 -13.27 -7.20
C ALA A 207 -6.83 -14.74 -6.93
N SER A 208 -7.52 -15.68 -7.60
CA SER A 208 -7.32 -17.12 -7.39
C SER A 208 -5.91 -17.61 -7.72
N LYS A 209 -5.18 -16.89 -8.59
CA LYS A 209 -3.84 -17.24 -9.07
C LYS A 209 -2.71 -16.74 -8.15
N LYS A 210 -3.04 -15.94 -7.14
CA LYS A 210 -2.07 -15.28 -6.26
C LYS A 210 -2.23 -15.73 -4.82
N ASN A 211 -1.14 -15.65 -4.07
CA ASN A 211 -1.13 -15.66 -2.61
C ASN A 211 -0.78 -14.26 -2.12
N CYS A 212 -1.64 -13.69 -1.29
CA CYS A 212 -1.38 -12.39 -0.68
C CYS A 212 -0.41 -12.55 0.49
N ILE A 213 0.70 -11.83 0.43
CA ILE A 213 1.67 -11.75 1.52
C ILE A 213 1.30 -10.53 2.35
N ASN A 214 0.82 -10.74 3.57
CA ASN A 214 0.60 -9.64 4.50
C ASN A 214 1.92 -9.24 5.20
N TYR A 215 2.40 -8.03 4.95
CA TYR A 215 3.57 -7.46 5.61
C TYR A 215 3.21 -6.76 6.91
N PHE A 216 2.10 -6.02 6.92
CA PHE A 216 1.63 -5.30 8.10
C PHE A 216 0.14 -4.96 8.02
N SER A 217 -0.45 -4.68 9.18
CA SER A 217 -1.76 -4.04 9.28
C SER A 217 -1.66 -2.83 10.20
N ALA A 218 -2.42 -1.78 9.91
CA ALA A 218 -2.42 -0.56 10.69
C ALA A 218 -3.83 0.00 10.87
N VAL A 219 -4.09 0.64 12.02
CA VAL A 219 -5.33 1.36 12.31
C VAL A 219 -4.98 2.77 12.75
N TYR A 220 -5.42 3.74 11.94
CA TYR A 220 -5.30 5.16 12.24
C TYR A 220 -6.59 5.66 12.86
N THR A 221 -6.51 6.17 14.09
CA THR A 221 -7.61 6.90 14.72
C THR A 221 -7.40 8.39 14.52
N LEU A 222 -8.27 8.99 13.72
CA LEU A 222 -8.27 10.41 13.39
C LEU A 222 -9.37 11.11 14.17
N VAL A 223 -9.12 12.35 14.58
CA VAL A 223 -10.10 13.22 15.23
C VAL A 223 -10.29 14.45 14.37
N LYS A 224 -11.53 14.76 14.04
CA LYS A 224 -11.88 15.99 13.32
C LYS A 224 -11.76 17.17 14.26
N VAL A 225 -11.13 18.24 13.80
CA VAL A 225 -10.97 19.49 14.53
C VAL A 225 -11.56 20.66 13.73
N ASP A 226 -11.78 21.80 14.36
CA ASP A 226 -12.12 23.05 13.71
C ASP A 226 -10.88 23.95 13.54
N ASP A 227 -11.08 25.15 13.02
CA ASP A 227 -10.01 26.12 12.76
C ASP A 227 -9.32 26.63 14.05
N LYS A 228 -9.91 26.35 15.22
CA LYS A 228 -9.35 26.67 16.54
C LYS A 228 -8.62 25.47 17.16
N GLY A 229 -8.65 24.30 16.50
CA GLY A 229 -8.09 23.05 17.00
C GLY A 229 -9.00 22.32 18.01
N GLU A 230 -10.26 22.75 18.15
CA GLU A 230 -11.24 22.08 19.01
C GLU A 230 -11.91 20.93 18.28
N LYS A 231 -12.36 19.90 19.01
CA LYS A 231 -13.00 18.73 18.39
C LYS A 231 -14.29 19.13 17.69
N SER A 232 -14.42 18.78 16.41
CA SER A 232 -15.61 19.06 15.61
C SER A 232 -16.32 17.77 15.20
N VAL A 233 -17.63 17.89 14.95
CA VAL A 233 -18.46 16.74 14.55
C VAL A 233 -18.19 16.39 13.10
N ILE A 234 -18.08 15.10 12.81
CA ILE A 234 -18.05 14.59 11.44
C ILE A 234 -19.48 14.62 10.90
N ASP A 235 -19.67 15.32 9.78
CA ASP A 235 -20.98 15.50 9.14
C ASP A 235 -21.61 14.15 8.76
N GLU A 236 -22.90 13.98 9.04
CA GLU A 236 -23.64 12.77 8.66
C GLU A 236 -23.71 12.62 7.15
N ALA A 237 -23.75 13.71 6.38
CA ALA A 237 -23.67 13.66 4.92
C ALA A 237 -22.35 13.01 4.46
N PHE A 238 -21.23 13.36 5.10
CA PHE A 238 -19.93 12.76 4.80
C PHE A 238 -19.89 11.27 5.17
N LYS A 239 -20.47 10.89 6.32
CA LYS A 239 -20.55 9.47 6.73
C LYS A 239 -21.41 8.64 5.78
N ASN A 240 -22.49 9.23 5.26
CA ASN A 240 -23.39 8.57 4.33
C ASN A 240 -22.80 8.43 2.93
N GLU A 241 -21.97 9.40 2.50
CA GLU A 241 -21.23 9.30 1.23
C GLU A 241 -20.09 8.28 1.32
N HIS A 242 -19.35 8.28 2.44
CA HIS A 242 -18.18 7.43 2.67
C HIS A 242 -18.46 6.41 3.77
N ILE A 243 -19.37 5.48 3.45
CA ILE A 243 -19.86 4.45 4.37
C ILE A 243 -18.69 3.62 4.91
N PRO A 244 -18.62 3.36 6.23
CA PRO A 244 -17.57 2.53 6.79
C PRO A 244 -17.69 1.08 6.30
N MET A 245 -16.59 0.51 5.84
CA MET A 245 -16.49 -0.89 5.44
C MET A 245 -16.15 -1.75 6.68
N ASP A 246 -16.85 -2.88 6.84
CA ASP A 246 -16.49 -3.81 7.90
C ASP A 246 -15.06 -4.34 7.71
N VAL A 247 -14.35 -4.61 8.80
CA VAL A 247 -12.94 -5.04 8.75
C VAL A 247 -12.78 -6.36 8.02
N ASP A 248 -13.73 -7.29 8.14
CA ASP A 248 -13.64 -8.59 7.44
C ASP A 248 -14.01 -8.43 5.97
N GLN A 249 -14.97 -7.58 5.62
CA GLN A 249 -15.21 -7.19 4.21
C GLN A 249 -13.97 -6.57 3.58
N LEU A 250 -13.27 -5.69 4.30
CA LEU A 250 -12.02 -5.08 3.85
C LEU A 250 -10.93 -6.14 3.64
N LYS A 251 -10.80 -7.13 4.52
CA LYS A 251 -9.85 -8.23 4.32
C LYS A 251 -10.16 -9.04 3.06
N GLU A 252 -11.44 -9.30 2.76
CA GLU A 252 -11.82 -9.98 1.52
C GLU A 252 -11.47 -9.14 0.28
N ALA A 253 -11.73 -7.83 0.31
CA ALA A 253 -11.29 -6.93 -0.76
C ALA A 253 -9.76 -6.94 -0.92
N VAL A 254 -9.00 -6.89 0.18
CA VAL A 254 -7.53 -6.95 0.16
C VAL A 254 -7.04 -8.24 -0.50
N LYS A 255 -7.69 -9.38 -0.27
CA LYS A 255 -7.35 -10.65 -0.93
C LYS A 255 -7.50 -10.60 -2.45
N VAL A 256 -8.47 -9.84 -2.95
CA VAL A 256 -8.71 -9.66 -4.38
C VAL A 256 -7.70 -8.70 -5.01
N PHE A 257 -7.35 -7.63 -4.31
CA PHE A 257 -6.55 -6.52 -4.86
C PHE A 257 -5.04 -6.62 -4.60
N CYS A 258 -4.58 -7.60 -3.83
CA CYS A 258 -3.18 -8.03 -3.90
C CYS A 258 -2.86 -8.52 -5.35
#